data_AF-A0A454VZA6-F1
#
_entry.id   AF-A0A454VZA6-F1
#
_cell.length_a   1.000
_cell.length_b   1.000
_cell.length_c   1.000
_cell.angle_alpha   90.00
_cell.angle_beta   90.00
_cell.angle_gamma   90.00
#
_symmetry.space_group_name_H-M   'P 1'
#
loop_
_entity.id
_entity.type
_entity.pdbx_description
1 polymer ?
#
loop_
_entity_poly.entity_id
_entity_poly.type
_entity_poly.pdbx_seq_one_letter_code
_entity_poly.pdbx_strand_id
1 'polypeptide(L)'
;MPSRSSNAHLALWIAATGLSHGEIARRIAAEAIRQGHRQVAPDTTRVRCWIDGERPRPPVPALLAAVISDAVGQPLTPGDLGLTAAGPALNSIQLPLLTEAAAQTLAGWTQMDLFLDRRDTLKLALGAPLIIAAERMLGGTARQLNRTAKGFDTDTTAALEEVTTFFTKTDASKGGGLYRSAIVAQLAEVACRIQDGVPASLKNRVFAATADLAALAGWASHDSGRYATAQRYWSYGIYAASEAGLADRGVEIVTRMSHQMIYLGHTQDA
;
A
#
# COMPACT_ATOMS: atom_id res chain seq x y z
N MET A 1 6.84 -27.10 16.69
CA MET A 1 5.78 -26.70 15.73
C MET A 1 6.02 -25.25 15.38
N PRO A 2 6.39 -24.89 14.13
CA PRO A 2 6.59 -23.49 13.78
C PRO A 2 5.23 -22.79 13.90
N SER A 3 5.15 -21.75 14.74
CA SER A 3 3.99 -20.88 14.84
C SER A 3 3.73 -20.26 13.47
N ARG A 4 2.70 -20.76 12.76
CA ARG A 4 2.26 -20.15 11.50
C ARG A 4 1.77 -18.75 11.84
N SER A 5 2.44 -17.72 11.33
CA SER A 5 1.95 -16.35 11.43
C SER A 5 0.69 -16.23 10.56
N SER A 6 -0.41 -15.78 11.17
CA SER A 6 -1.68 -15.58 10.45
C SER A 6 -1.50 -14.59 9.29
N ASN A 7 -2.11 -14.88 8.15
CA ASN A 7 -2.15 -14.00 6.99
C ASN A 7 -3.17 -12.87 7.22
N ALA A 8 -2.71 -11.80 7.87
CA ALA A 8 -3.51 -10.61 8.16
C ALA A 8 -4.03 -9.89 6.90
N HIS A 9 -3.32 -9.98 5.78
CA HIS A 9 -3.72 -9.36 4.50
C HIS A 9 -4.96 -10.04 3.93
N LEU A 10 -4.94 -11.38 3.84
CA LEU A 10 -6.09 -12.15 3.37
C LEU A 10 -7.31 -11.96 4.27
N ALA A 11 -7.12 -11.97 5.61
CA ALA A 11 -8.21 -11.76 6.56
C ALA A 11 -8.91 -10.41 6.36
N LEU A 12 -8.14 -9.36 6.08
CA LEU A 12 -8.65 -8.01 5.91
C LEU A 12 -9.44 -7.86 4.61
N TRP A 13 -8.89 -8.36 3.51
CA TRP A 13 -9.58 -8.32 2.21
C TRP A 13 -10.88 -9.12 2.21
N ILE A 14 -10.88 -10.29 2.86
CA ILE A 14 -12.10 -11.07 3.08
C ILE A 14 -13.15 -10.26 3.84
N ALA A 15 -12.75 -9.57 4.91
CA ALA A 15 -13.67 -8.71 5.67
C ALA A 15 -14.20 -7.54 4.82
N ALA A 16 -13.36 -6.93 3.98
CA ALA A 16 -13.75 -5.82 3.10
C ALA A 16 -14.81 -6.21 2.06
N THR A 17 -14.84 -7.49 1.64
CA THR A 17 -15.86 -7.99 0.71
C THR A 17 -17.26 -8.05 1.33
N GLY A 18 -17.38 -8.09 2.66
CA GLY A 18 -18.63 -8.35 3.38
C GLY A 18 -19.18 -9.78 3.20
N LEU A 19 -18.46 -10.65 2.48
CA LEU A 19 -18.88 -12.03 2.19
C LEU A 19 -18.48 -12.98 3.31
N SER A 20 -19.31 -14.00 3.55
CA SER A 20 -18.95 -15.08 4.45
C SER A 20 -17.86 -15.98 3.85
N HIS A 21 -17.07 -16.65 4.69
CA HIS A 21 -16.06 -17.61 4.23
C HIS A 21 -16.66 -18.72 3.33
N GLY A 22 -17.91 -19.14 3.59
CA GLY A 22 -18.61 -20.11 2.75
C GLY A 22 -19.02 -19.55 1.38
N GLU A 23 -19.39 -18.27 1.31
CA GLU A 23 -19.65 -17.58 0.04
C GLU A 23 -18.38 -17.43 -0.78
N ILE A 24 -17.27 -17.06 -0.15
CA ILE A 24 -15.96 -16.97 -0.82
C ILE A 24 -15.56 -18.34 -1.39
N ALA A 25 -15.70 -19.41 -0.60
CA ALA A 25 -15.41 -20.77 -1.05
C ALA A 25 -16.26 -21.16 -2.28
N ARG A 26 -17.56 -20.84 -2.28
CA ARG A 26 -18.46 -21.08 -3.43
C ARG A 26 -18.05 -20.29 -4.66
N ARG A 27 -17.70 -19.01 -4.50
CA ARG A 27 -17.24 -18.17 -5.62
C ARG A 27 -15.92 -18.66 -6.20
N ILE A 28 -14.98 -19.13 -5.37
CA ILE A 28 -13.73 -19.74 -5.83
C ILE A 28 -14.02 -21.00 -6.65
N ALA A 29 -14.92 -21.87 -6.20
CA ALA A 29 -15.30 -23.06 -6.96
C ALA A 29 -15.97 -22.70 -8.30
N ALA A 30 -16.84 -21.69 -8.32
CA ALA A 30 -17.48 -21.21 -9.54
C ALA A 30 -16.47 -20.60 -10.53
N GLU A 31 -15.54 -19.78 -10.03
CA GLU A 31 -14.42 -19.23 -10.81
C GLU A 31 -13.53 -20.34 -11.36
N ALA A 32 -13.20 -21.34 -10.54
CA ALA A 32 -12.38 -22.47 -10.96
C ALA A 32 -13.02 -23.26 -12.09
N ILE A 33 -14.33 -23.54 -12.01
CA ILE A 33 -15.08 -24.21 -13.08
C ILE A 33 -15.03 -23.40 -14.36
N ARG A 34 -15.18 -22.07 -14.29
CA ARG A 34 -15.11 -21.17 -15.45
C ARG A 34 -13.74 -21.21 -16.14
N GLN A 35 -12.67 -21.34 -15.35
CA GLN A 35 -11.30 -21.46 -15.83
C GLN A 35 -10.88 -22.91 -16.17
N GLY A 36 -11.81 -23.88 -16.13
CA GLY A 36 -11.54 -25.28 -16.48
C GLY A 36 -10.91 -26.13 -15.36
N HIS A 37 -10.77 -25.59 -14.15
CA HIS A 37 -10.22 -26.25 -12.97
C HIS A 37 -11.30 -26.91 -12.10
N ARG A 38 -12.01 -27.91 -12.64
CA ARG A 38 -13.16 -28.57 -11.98
C ARG A 38 -12.81 -29.29 -10.67
N GLN A 39 -11.54 -29.60 -10.45
CA GLN A 39 -11.02 -30.27 -9.24
C GLN A 39 -10.87 -29.32 -8.04
N VAL A 40 -11.02 -28.01 -8.22
CA VAL A 40 -10.84 -27.02 -7.16
C VAL A 40 -12.20 -26.70 -6.54
N ALA A 41 -12.48 -27.29 -5.39
CA ALA A 41 -13.70 -27.07 -4.62
C ALA A 41 -13.34 -26.85 -3.13
N PRO A 42 -12.85 -25.65 -2.76
CA PRO A 42 -12.52 -25.36 -1.38
C PRO A 42 -13.79 -25.22 -0.53
N ASP A 43 -13.63 -25.43 0.78
CA ASP A 43 -14.67 -25.25 1.78
C ASP A 43 -14.32 -24.10 2.74
N THR A 44 -15.23 -23.81 3.68
CA THR A 44 -15.05 -22.78 4.70
C THR A 44 -13.81 -23.04 5.57
N THR A 45 -13.50 -24.31 5.84
CA THR A 45 -12.32 -24.72 6.61
C THR A 45 -11.04 -24.33 5.89
N ARG A 46 -10.97 -24.57 4.57
CA ARG A 46 -9.81 -24.21 3.76
C ARG A 46 -9.54 -22.72 3.72
N VAL A 47 -10.59 -21.92 3.59
CA VAL A 47 -10.49 -20.45 3.65
C VAL A 47 -9.90 -20.03 4.99
N ARG A 48 -10.34 -20.63 6.10
CA ARG A 48 -9.78 -20.37 7.43
C ARG A 48 -8.32 -20.79 7.53
N CYS A 49 -7.94 -21.97 7.04
CA CYS A 49 -6.53 -22.39 7.03
C CYS A 49 -5.62 -21.42 6.26
N TRP A 50 -6.11 -20.82 5.16
CA TRP A 50 -5.34 -19.81 4.43
C TRP A 50 -5.20 -18.50 5.21
N ILE A 51 -6.24 -18.09 5.93
CA ILE A 51 -6.18 -16.95 6.87
C ILE A 51 -5.20 -17.24 8.02
N ASP A 52 -5.14 -18.48 8.48
CA ASP A 52 -4.23 -18.93 9.53
C ASP A 52 -2.78 -19.11 9.02
N GLY A 53 -2.48 -18.68 7.78
CA GLY A 53 -1.13 -18.61 7.22
C GLY A 53 -0.74 -19.80 6.34
N GLU A 54 -1.65 -20.75 6.08
CA GLU A 54 -1.38 -21.83 5.14
C GLU A 54 -1.39 -21.34 3.70
N ARG A 55 -0.38 -21.73 2.90
CA ARG A 55 -0.30 -21.29 1.50
C ARG A 55 -1.11 -22.22 0.58
N PRO A 56 -2.10 -21.70 -0.16
CA PRO A 56 -2.78 -22.47 -1.20
C PRO A 56 -1.83 -22.82 -2.34
N ARG A 57 -1.97 -24.03 -2.91
CA ARG A 57 -1.25 -24.41 -4.13
C ARG A 57 -1.93 -23.82 -5.37
N PRO A 58 -1.19 -23.53 -6.46
CA PRO A 58 -1.78 -23.16 -7.74
C PRO A 58 -2.88 -24.16 -8.17
N PRO A 59 -3.99 -23.71 -8.76
CA PRO A 59 -4.30 -22.34 -9.22
C PRO A 59 -4.99 -21.45 -8.16
N VAL A 60 -5.17 -21.94 -6.92
CA VAL A 60 -6.01 -21.29 -5.90
C VAL A 60 -5.63 -19.85 -5.55
N PRO A 61 -4.33 -19.45 -5.47
CA PRO A 61 -3.99 -18.06 -5.19
C PRO A 61 -4.52 -17.08 -6.23
N ALA A 62 -4.52 -17.45 -7.53
CA ALA A 62 -5.05 -16.62 -8.61
C ALA A 62 -6.57 -16.52 -8.57
N LEU A 63 -7.25 -17.63 -8.25
CA LEU A 63 -8.70 -17.67 -8.10
C LEU A 63 -9.18 -16.83 -6.91
N LEU A 64 -8.46 -16.88 -5.78
CA LEU A 64 -8.71 -16.01 -4.63
C LEU A 64 -8.60 -14.54 -4.99
N ALA A 65 -7.53 -14.18 -5.70
CA ALA A 65 -7.32 -12.82 -6.16
C ALA A 65 -8.46 -12.35 -7.08
N ALA A 66 -8.87 -13.16 -8.05
CA ALA A 66 -9.97 -12.84 -8.96
C ALA A 66 -11.31 -12.64 -8.23
N VAL A 67 -11.67 -13.55 -7.33
CA VAL A 67 -12.94 -13.50 -6.58
C VAL A 67 -13.02 -12.29 -5.66
N ILE A 68 -11.93 -11.99 -4.94
CA ILE A 68 -11.91 -10.84 -4.04
C ILE A 68 -11.88 -9.54 -4.86
N SER A 69 -11.17 -9.53 -5.99
CA SER A 69 -11.15 -8.36 -6.90
C SER A 69 -12.54 -8.02 -7.40
N ASP A 70 -13.29 -9.02 -7.88
CA ASP A 70 -14.67 -8.86 -8.34
C ASP A 70 -15.60 -8.35 -7.22
N ALA A 71 -15.46 -8.89 -6.02
CA ALA A 71 -16.29 -8.52 -4.88
C ALA A 71 -16.03 -7.10 -4.36
N VAL A 72 -14.80 -6.59 -4.47
CA VAL A 72 -14.41 -5.26 -3.96
C VAL A 72 -14.37 -4.20 -5.06
N GLY A 73 -14.40 -4.60 -6.33
CA GLY A 73 -14.29 -3.68 -7.47
C GLY A 73 -12.88 -3.11 -7.67
N GLN A 74 -11.85 -3.78 -7.15
CA GLN A 74 -10.44 -3.38 -7.30
C GLN A 74 -9.60 -4.54 -7.85
N PRO A 75 -8.68 -4.31 -8.80
CA PRO A 75 -7.82 -5.38 -9.30
C PRO A 75 -6.75 -5.74 -8.26
N LEU A 76 -6.87 -6.94 -7.69
CA LEU A 76 -5.95 -7.50 -6.71
C LEU A 76 -5.20 -8.70 -7.31
N THR A 77 -3.96 -8.86 -6.89
CA THR A 77 -3.08 -9.98 -7.22
C THR A 77 -2.91 -10.92 -6.03
N PRO A 78 -2.42 -12.16 -6.23
CA PRO A 78 -2.13 -13.08 -5.13
C PRO A 78 -1.14 -12.52 -4.09
N GLY A 79 -0.23 -11.63 -4.50
CA GLY A 79 0.70 -10.94 -3.58
C GLY A 79 0.00 -9.93 -2.67
N ASP A 80 -1.12 -9.38 -3.11
CA ASP A 80 -1.87 -8.34 -2.39
C ASP A 80 -2.68 -8.94 -1.25
N LEU A 81 -3.05 -10.21 -1.44
CA LEU A 81 -3.63 -11.11 -0.45
C LEU A 81 -2.59 -11.79 0.46
N GLY A 82 -1.29 -11.53 0.24
CA GLY A 82 -0.21 -12.18 1.00
C GLY A 82 -0.08 -13.69 0.74
N LEU A 83 -0.54 -14.18 -0.43
CA LEU A 83 -0.57 -15.60 -0.78
C LEU A 83 0.70 -16.10 -1.49
N THR A 84 1.52 -15.19 -2.02
CA THR A 84 2.85 -15.51 -2.57
C THR A 84 3.93 -15.22 -1.52
N ALA A 85 5.07 -15.93 -1.59
CA ALA A 85 6.24 -15.48 -0.83
C ALA A 85 6.55 -14.04 -1.24
N ALA A 86 6.79 -13.17 -0.27
CA ALA A 86 7.49 -11.91 -0.51
C ALA A 86 8.92 -12.24 -0.96
N GLY A 87 9.05 -12.68 -2.20
CA GLY A 87 10.27 -12.70 -2.96
C GLY A 87 10.12 -11.60 -4.01
N PRO A 88 10.90 -10.52 -3.95
CA PRO A 88 10.98 -9.59 -5.06
C PRO A 88 11.62 -10.36 -6.20
N ALA A 89 10.81 -10.85 -7.14
CA ALA A 89 11.37 -11.13 -8.45
C ALA A 89 11.59 -9.76 -9.08
N LEU A 90 12.83 -9.40 -9.43
CA LEU A 90 13.11 -8.19 -10.22
C LEU A 90 12.28 -8.07 -11.51
N ASN A 91 11.77 -9.19 -12.03
CA ASN A 91 10.81 -9.20 -13.13
C ASN A 91 9.47 -8.54 -12.80
N SER A 92 9.29 -8.12 -11.54
CA SER A 92 8.15 -7.42 -10.99
C SER A 92 8.58 -6.23 -10.13
N ILE A 93 9.30 -5.26 -10.71
CA ILE A 93 8.78 -3.90 -10.54
C ILE A 93 7.30 -4.07 -10.87
N GLN A 94 6.39 -3.81 -9.94
CA GLN A 94 4.96 -3.84 -10.23
C GLN A 94 4.69 -2.70 -11.23
N LEU A 95 5.10 -2.87 -12.50
CA LEU A 95 4.74 -2.07 -13.66
C LEU A 95 3.23 -1.87 -13.78
N PRO A 96 2.34 -2.77 -13.27
CA PRO A 96 0.93 -2.41 -13.13
C PRO A 96 0.70 -1.08 -12.36
N LEU A 97 1.55 -0.70 -11.39
CA LEU A 97 1.49 0.56 -10.62
C LEU A 97 1.77 1.82 -11.44
N LEU A 98 2.19 1.71 -12.70
CA LEU A 98 2.39 2.84 -13.61
C LEU A 98 1.11 3.25 -14.35
N THR A 99 -0.05 2.70 -13.96
CA THR A 99 -1.35 3.01 -14.56
C THR A 99 -2.29 3.67 -13.55
N GLU A 100 -3.19 4.52 -14.04
CA GLU A 100 -4.22 5.19 -13.21
C GLU A 100 -5.07 4.18 -12.41
N ALA A 101 -5.35 3.00 -12.99
CA ALA A 101 -6.05 1.91 -12.31
C ALA A 101 -5.29 1.37 -11.09
N ALA A 102 -3.96 1.40 -11.11
CA ALA A 102 -3.17 0.95 -9.99
C ALA A 102 -2.91 2.06 -8.96
N ALA A 103 -2.94 3.34 -9.36
CA ALA A 103 -3.06 4.46 -8.44
C ALA A 103 -4.37 4.39 -7.63
N GLN A 104 -5.46 3.88 -8.22
CA GLN A 104 -6.70 3.60 -7.51
C GLN A 104 -6.54 2.47 -6.48
N THR A 105 -5.89 1.38 -6.86
CA THR A 105 -5.52 0.28 -5.96
C THR A 105 -4.64 0.79 -4.79
N LEU A 106 -3.70 1.70 -5.04
CA LEU A 106 -2.84 2.32 -4.02
C LEU A 106 -3.60 3.12 -2.95
N ALA A 107 -4.69 3.80 -3.28
CA ALA A 107 -5.51 4.50 -2.29
C ALA A 107 -6.19 3.49 -1.33
N GLY A 108 -6.72 2.38 -1.87
CA GLY A 108 -7.26 1.30 -1.04
C GLY A 108 -6.19 0.71 -0.12
N TRP A 109 -4.96 0.61 -0.59
CA TRP A 109 -3.87 -0.02 0.15
C TRP A 109 -3.23 0.88 1.20
N THR A 110 -3.07 2.16 0.91
CA THR A 110 -2.63 3.15 1.90
C THR A 110 -3.62 3.21 3.05
N GLN A 111 -4.93 3.18 2.76
CA GLN A 111 -5.97 3.06 3.77
C GLN A 111 -5.85 1.75 4.57
N MET A 112 -5.62 0.62 3.91
CA MET A 112 -5.41 -0.67 4.59
C MET A 112 -4.15 -0.72 5.46
N ASP A 113 -3.03 -0.15 5.01
CA ASP A 113 -1.80 -0.09 5.78
C ASP A 113 -2.00 0.73 7.06
N LEU A 114 -2.78 1.82 7.00
CA LEU A 114 -3.20 2.56 8.19
C LEU A 114 -4.11 1.75 9.13
N PHE A 115 -4.99 0.90 8.59
CA PHE A 115 -5.80 -0.01 9.41
C PHE A 115 -4.95 -1.10 10.08
N LEU A 116 -3.97 -1.66 9.39
CA LEU A 116 -3.02 -2.64 9.95
C LEU A 116 -2.13 -1.99 11.00
N ASP A 117 -1.61 -0.79 10.71
CA ASP A 117 -0.82 -0.01 11.66
C ASP A 117 -1.64 0.40 12.87
N ARG A 118 -2.93 0.76 12.74
CA ARG A 118 -3.82 1.00 13.88
C ARG A 118 -3.98 -0.25 14.77
N ARG A 119 -4.02 -1.45 14.19
CA ARG A 119 -4.11 -2.71 14.97
C ARG A 119 -2.78 -3.08 15.63
N ASP A 120 -1.66 -2.85 14.95
CA ASP A 120 -0.32 -3.07 15.50
C ASP A 120 0.02 -2.03 16.57
N THR A 121 -0.30 -0.76 16.33
CA THR A 121 -0.21 0.31 17.32
C THR A 121 -1.18 0.08 18.46
N LEU A 122 -2.40 -0.43 18.28
CA LEU A 122 -3.28 -0.82 19.41
C LEU A 122 -2.70 -1.99 20.23
N LYS A 123 -2.01 -2.94 19.59
CA LYS A 123 -1.25 -3.99 20.30
C LYS A 123 -0.05 -3.41 21.06
N LEU A 124 0.56 -2.34 20.55
CA LEU A 124 1.67 -1.63 21.19
C LEU A 124 1.18 -0.58 22.23
N ALA A 125 -0.04 -0.06 22.06
CA ALA A 125 -0.66 1.04 22.80
C ALA A 125 -1.50 0.57 23.99
N LEU A 126 -1.06 -0.52 24.63
CA LEU A 126 -1.25 -0.66 26.07
C LEU A 126 -0.40 0.35 26.87
N GLY A 127 0.31 1.28 26.18
CA GLY A 127 0.87 2.51 26.73
C GLY A 127 0.21 3.77 26.15
N ALA A 128 -0.83 4.28 26.81
CA ALA A 128 -1.54 5.53 26.51
C ALA A 128 -0.70 6.85 26.37
N PRO A 129 0.56 7.00 26.85
CA PRO A 129 1.24 8.30 26.82
C PRO A 129 1.72 8.79 25.44
N LEU A 130 1.95 7.91 24.46
CA LEU A 130 2.63 8.28 23.20
C LEU A 130 1.72 9.00 22.20
N ILE A 131 0.43 8.64 22.16
CA ILE A 131 -0.54 9.24 21.22
C ILE A 131 -0.81 10.71 21.58
N ILE A 132 -0.95 11.01 22.87
CA ILE A 132 -1.18 12.37 23.39
C ILE A 132 0.05 13.26 23.17
N ALA A 133 1.26 12.68 23.24
CA ALA A 133 2.50 13.39 22.94
C ALA A 133 2.64 13.71 21.45
N ALA A 134 2.25 12.78 20.56
CA ALA A 134 2.22 13.00 19.12
C ALA A 134 1.20 14.07 18.71
N GLU A 135 -0.01 14.05 19.29
CA GLU A 135 -1.05 15.06 19.04
C GLU A 135 -0.63 16.47 19.48
N ARG A 136 0.07 16.60 20.61
CA ARG A 136 0.59 17.89 21.11
C ARG A 136 1.84 18.38 20.38
N MET A 137 2.73 17.49 19.92
CA MET A 137 3.93 17.86 19.15
C MET A 137 3.66 18.15 17.68
N LEU A 138 2.59 17.60 17.09
CA LEU A 138 2.16 17.90 15.72
C LEU A 138 1.47 19.27 15.57
N GLY A 139 1.33 20.02 16.67
CA GLY A 139 1.35 21.48 16.67
C GLY A 139 0.49 22.19 15.63
N GLY A 140 -0.72 21.70 15.31
CA GLY A 140 -1.69 22.42 14.47
C GLY A 140 -1.20 22.85 13.07
N THR A 141 -0.11 22.28 12.56
CA THR A 141 0.54 22.68 11.29
C THR A 141 0.32 21.70 10.15
N ALA A 142 -0.47 20.64 10.33
CA ALA A 142 -1.12 20.04 9.19
C ALA A 142 -2.28 20.98 8.81
N ARG A 143 -2.05 21.90 7.87
CA ARG A 143 -3.16 22.39 7.03
C ARG A 143 -3.79 21.12 6.46
N GLN A 144 -4.85 20.64 7.10
CA GLN A 144 -5.63 19.55 6.55
C GLN A 144 -5.96 20.01 5.14
N LEU A 145 -5.51 19.24 4.13
CA LEU A 145 -6.05 19.41 2.80
C LEU A 145 -7.56 19.48 3.00
N ASN A 146 -8.18 20.57 2.56
CA ASN A 146 -9.54 20.89 2.96
C ASN A 146 -10.45 19.70 2.60
N ARG A 147 -10.87 18.89 3.59
CA ARG A 147 -11.48 17.57 3.36
C ARG A 147 -12.80 17.66 2.61
N THR A 148 -13.38 18.85 2.52
CA THR A 148 -14.63 19.12 1.81
C THR A 148 -14.43 19.45 0.33
N ALA A 149 -13.21 19.79 -0.09
CA ALA A 149 -12.89 20.10 -1.49
C ALA A 149 -12.47 18.82 -2.22
N LYS A 150 -13.19 18.49 -3.30
CA LYS A 150 -12.83 17.38 -4.22
C LYS A 150 -11.69 17.82 -5.15
N GLY A 151 -10.78 16.90 -5.43
CA GLY A 151 -9.66 17.13 -6.36
C GLY A 151 -8.63 18.16 -5.86
N PHE A 152 -7.96 18.82 -6.82
CA PHE A 152 -6.88 19.77 -6.56
C PHE A 152 -7.19 21.17 -7.12
N ASP A 153 -6.96 22.19 -6.28
CA ASP A 153 -6.81 23.58 -6.68
C ASP A 153 -5.40 24.10 -6.31
N THR A 154 -5.14 25.37 -6.60
CA THR A 154 -3.82 26.00 -6.35
C THR A 154 -3.42 25.95 -4.87
N ASP A 155 -4.37 26.20 -3.96
CA ASP A 155 -4.12 26.26 -2.52
C ASP A 155 -3.87 24.88 -1.93
N THR A 156 -4.66 23.89 -2.34
CA THR A 156 -4.50 22.47 -1.98
C THR A 156 -3.17 21.94 -2.51
N THR A 157 -2.79 22.31 -3.72
CA THR A 157 -1.49 21.92 -4.31
C THR A 157 -0.33 22.54 -3.53
N ALA A 158 -0.42 23.82 -3.18
CA ALA A 158 0.60 24.48 -2.35
C ALA A 158 0.69 23.85 -0.95
N ALA A 159 -0.44 23.49 -0.34
CA ALA A 159 -0.47 22.80 0.94
C ALA A 159 0.17 21.40 0.86
N LEU A 160 -0.04 20.66 -0.24
CA LEU A 160 0.64 19.38 -0.47
C LEU A 160 2.16 19.58 -0.55
N GLU A 161 2.64 20.53 -1.35
CA GLU A 161 4.07 20.85 -1.48
C GLU A 161 4.69 21.24 -0.12
N GLU A 162 3.98 22.04 0.67
CA GLU A 162 4.39 22.47 2.02
C GLU A 162 4.51 21.28 2.99
N VAL A 163 3.49 20.41 3.03
CA VAL A 163 3.48 19.22 3.88
C VAL A 163 4.56 18.22 3.48
N THR A 164 4.75 17.98 2.18
CA THR A 164 5.83 17.10 1.69
C THR A 164 7.19 17.66 2.08
N THR A 165 7.42 18.96 1.90
CA THR A 165 8.67 19.62 2.31
C THR A 165 8.92 19.50 3.82
N PHE A 166 7.87 19.65 4.63
CA PHE A 166 7.95 19.48 6.08
C PHE A 166 8.38 18.06 6.46
N PHE A 167 7.75 17.05 5.88
CA PHE A 167 8.13 15.66 6.15
C PHE A 167 9.54 15.33 5.68
N THR A 168 9.98 15.81 4.51
CA THR A 168 11.36 15.64 4.03
C THR A 168 12.38 16.19 5.01
N LYS A 169 12.17 17.43 5.51
CA LYS A 169 13.07 18.05 6.50
C LYS A 169 13.06 17.31 7.84
N THR A 170 11.89 16.82 8.24
CA THR A 170 11.72 16.10 9.50
C THR A 170 12.39 14.72 9.45
N ASP A 171 12.23 14.01 8.33
CA ASP A 171 12.88 12.72 8.07
C ASP A 171 14.41 12.85 8.13
N ALA A 172 14.97 13.83 7.41
CA ALA A 172 16.42 14.07 7.38
C ALA A 172 17.03 14.40 8.75
N SER A 173 16.25 14.93 9.69
CA SER A 173 16.74 15.35 11.01
C SER A 173 16.47 14.35 12.14
N LYS A 174 15.42 13.53 12.04
CA LYS A 174 14.93 12.67 13.14
C LYS A 174 14.72 11.21 12.77
N GLY A 175 14.78 10.85 11.49
CA GLY A 175 14.44 9.52 10.97
C GLY A 175 12.93 9.32 10.76
N GLY A 176 12.56 8.69 9.66
CA GLY A 176 11.18 8.65 9.14
C GLY A 176 10.20 7.75 9.89
N GLY A 177 10.69 6.77 10.66
CA GLY A 177 9.86 5.78 11.33
C GLY A 177 8.82 6.37 12.30
N LEU A 178 9.17 7.46 13.00
CA LEU A 178 8.28 8.14 13.97
C LEU A 178 7.05 8.79 13.32
N TYR A 179 7.14 9.16 12.04
CA TYR A 179 6.10 9.91 11.34
C TYR A 179 5.43 9.08 10.25
N ARG A 180 5.76 7.78 10.13
CA ARG A 180 5.29 6.91 9.06
C ARG A 180 3.78 6.94 8.90
N SER A 181 3.01 6.78 9.98
CA SER A 181 1.54 6.76 9.90
C SER A 181 0.97 8.09 9.40
N ALA A 182 1.59 9.22 9.75
CA ALA A 182 1.17 10.53 9.26
C ALA A 182 1.50 10.72 7.77
N ILE A 183 2.70 10.30 7.34
CA ILE A 183 3.13 10.34 5.94
C ILE A 183 2.21 9.45 5.08
N VAL A 184 1.93 8.23 5.51
CA VAL A 184 1.04 7.29 4.80
C VAL A 184 -0.40 7.82 4.76
N ALA A 185 -0.89 8.43 5.84
CA ALA A 185 -2.21 9.05 5.86
C ALA A 185 -2.34 10.21 4.86
N GLN A 186 -1.30 11.05 4.77
CA GLN A 186 -1.24 12.11 3.78
C GLN A 186 -1.21 11.54 2.35
N LEU A 187 -0.42 10.49 2.11
CA LEU A 187 -0.35 9.84 0.80
C LEU A 187 -1.70 9.21 0.41
N ALA A 188 -2.44 8.64 1.37
CA ALA A 188 -3.78 8.10 1.14
C ALA A 188 -4.78 9.17 0.69
N GLU A 189 -4.76 10.33 1.37
CA GLU A 189 -5.61 11.47 1.02
C GLU A 189 -5.29 12.00 -0.37
N VAL A 190 -4.00 12.16 -0.70
CA VAL A 190 -3.53 12.58 -2.03
C VAL A 190 -3.97 11.60 -3.10
N ALA A 191 -3.79 10.29 -2.86
CA ALA A 191 -4.20 9.26 -3.80
C ALA A 191 -5.72 9.28 -4.04
N CYS A 192 -6.54 9.51 -3.00
CA CYS A 192 -7.99 9.67 -3.17
C CYS A 192 -8.32 10.91 -4.02
N ARG A 193 -7.69 12.06 -3.76
CA ARG A 193 -7.93 13.29 -4.53
C ARG A 193 -7.48 13.19 -5.98
N ILE A 194 -6.44 12.42 -6.27
CA ILE A 194 -6.02 12.15 -7.66
C ILE A 194 -7.14 11.43 -8.41
N GLN A 195 -7.90 10.54 -7.75
CA GLN A 195 -9.06 9.86 -8.35
C GLN A 195 -10.22 10.80 -8.66
N ASP A 196 -10.39 11.87 -7.88
CA ASP A 196 -11.35 12.93 -8.18
C ASP A 196 -10.94 13.79 -9.40
N GLY A 197 -9.69 13.64 -9.86
CA GLY A 197 -9.12 14.31 -11.01
C GLY A 197 -8.12 15.42 -10.64
N VAL A 198 -7.12 15.59 -11.52
CA VAL A 198 -6.09 16.62 -11.39
C VAL A 198 -6.17 17.57 -12.58
N PRO A 199 -6.34 18.90 -12.37
CA PRO A 199 -6.32 19.86 -13.47
C PRO A 199 -5.01 19.81 -14.25
N ALA A 200 -5.09 19.88 -15.58
CA ALA A 200 -3.90 19.78 -16.46
C ALA A 200 -2.82 20.83 -16.12
N SER A 201 -3.21 22.03 -15.68
CA SER A 201 -2.30 23.10 -15.25
C SER A 201 -1.54 22.78 -13.96
N LEU A 202 -2.07 21.89 -13.12
CA LEU A 202 -1.49 21.52 -11.82
C LEU A 202 -0.87 20.13 -11.83
N LYS A 203 -1.06 19.34 -12.89
CA LYS A 203 -0.64 17.94 -13.01
C LYS A 203 0.82 17.74 -12.58
N ASN A 204 1.76 18.46 -13.19
CA ASN A 204 3.18 18.28 -12.90
C ASN A 204 3.52 18.59 -11.44
N ARG A 205 2.90 19.62 -10.85
CA ARG A 205 3.14 20.01 -9.45
C ARG A 205 2.61 18.97 -8.47
N VAL A 206 1.35 18.54 -8.67
CA VAL A 206 0.71 17.53 -7.83
C VAL A 206 1.48 16.21 -7.88
N PHE A 207 1.82 15.74 -9.08
CA PHE A 207 2.55 14.48 -9.24
C PHE A 207 4.00 14.56 -8.76
N ALA A 208 4.67 15.71 -8.88
CA ALA A 208 6.00 15.92 -8.29
C ALA A 208 5.96 15.80 -6.77
N ALA A 209 5.05 16.53 -6.11
CA ALA A 209 4.90 16.47 -4.66
C ALA A 209 4.42 15.09 -4.17
N THR A 210 3.62 14.38 -4.98
CA THR A 210 3.20 13.00 -4.72
C THR A 210 4.38 12.03 -4.81
N ALA A 211 5.27 12.19 -5.79
CA ALA A 211 6.46 11.36 -5.93
C ALA A 211 7.37 11.47 -4.72
N ASP A 212 7.64 12.70 -4.27
CA ASP A 212 8.44 12.97 -3.08
C ASP A 212 7.78 12.39 -1.81
N LEU A 213 6.45 12.56 -1.66
CA LEU A 213 5.71 12.00 -0.52
C LEU A 213 5.70 10.46 -0.50
N ALA A 214 5.55 9.83 -1.67
CA ALA A 214 5.60 8.39 -1.81
C ALA A 214 7.02 7.83 -1.55
N ALA A 215 8.06 8.56 -1.96
CA ALA A 215 9.44 8.24 -1.64
C ALA A 215 9.69 8.24 -0.12
N LEU A 216 9.15 9.23 0.59
CA LEU A 216 9.19 9.31 2.06
C LEU A 216 8.40 8.18 2.72
N ALA A 217 7.19 7.87 2.23
CA ALA A 217 6.38 6.77 2.76
C ALA A 217 7.10 5.42 2.61
N GLY A 218 7.77 5.22 1.47
CA GLY A 218 8.61 4.06 1.23
C GLY A 218 9.79 4.00 2.20
N TRP A 219 10.47 5.12 2.42
CA TRP A 219 11.62 5.17 3.32
C TRP A 219 11.24 4.92 4.79
N ALA A 220 10.21 5.61 5.27
CA ALA A 220 9.67 5.39 6.61
C ALA A 220 9.19 3.95 6.84
N SER A 221 8.66 3.30 5.79
CA SER A 221 8.25 1.89 5.82
C SER A 221 9.44 0.94 5.82
N HIS A 222 10.50 1.24 5.07
CA HIS A 222 11.75 0.48 5.10
C HIS A 222 12.34 0.48 6.52
N ASP A 223 12.48 1.66 7.13
CA ASP A 223 13.05 1.82 8.48
C ASP A 223 12.23 1.09 9.55
N SER A 224 10.93 0.93 9.30
CA SER A 224 10.02 0.15 10.15
C SER A 224 10.04 -1.36 9.86
N GLY A 225 10.95 -1.85 9.00
CA GLY A 225 11.05 -3.26 8.61
C GLY A 225 9.94 -3.74 7.66
N ARG A 226 9.11 -2.83 7.12
CA ARG A 226 7.99 -3.14 6.22
C ARG A 226 8.44 -3.11 4.75
N TYR A 227 9.39 -3.98 4.38
CA TYR A 227 10.09 -3.92 3.09
C TYR A 227 9.18 -4.04 1.86
N ALA A 228 8.22 -4.98 1.88
CA ALA A 228 7.27 -5.13 0.78
C ALA A 228 6.36 -3.89 0.62
N THR A 229 5.94 -3.29 1.74
CA THR A 229 5.16 -2.05 1.74
C THR A 229 6.00 -0.88 1.20
N ALA A 230 7.27 -0.81 1.59
CA ALA A 230 8.19 0.21 1.10
C ALA A 230 8.32 0.18 -0.43
N GLN A 231 8.51 -1.00 -1.02
CA GLN A 231 8.59 -1.18 -2.47
C GLN A 231 7.32 -0.73 -3.21
N ARG A 232 6.15 -0.92 -2.61
CA ARG A 232 4.87 -0.48 -3.18
C ARG A 232 4.78 1.05 -3.22
N TYR A 233 5.16 1.73 -2.13
CA TYR A 233 5.20 3.19 -2.11
C TYR A 233 6.26 3.75 -3.06
N TRP A 234 7.43 3.13 -3.14
CA TRP A 234 8.45 3.53 -4.11
C TRP A 234 8.00 3.34 -5.55
N SER A 235 7.32 2.24 -5.87
CA SER A 235 6.75 2.03 -7.20
C SER A 235 5.71 3.11 -7.55
N TYR A 236 4.89 3.54 -6.59
CA TYR A 236 3.99 4.67 -6.79
C TYR A 236 4.74 6.00 -6.99
N GLY A 237 5.82 6.22 -6.24
CA GLY A 237 6.65 7.39 -6.41
C GLY A 237 7.31 7.46 -7.80
N ILE A 238 7.73 6.32 -8.35
CA ILE A 238 8.26 6.24 -9.73
C ILE A 238 7.17 6.58 -10.76
N TYR A 239 5.95 6.06 -10.59
CA TYR A 239 4.81 6.44 -11.43
C TYR A 239 4.56 7.95 -11.38
N ALA A 240 4.45 8.51 -10.17
CA ALA A 240 4.19 9.93 -9.99
C ALA A 240 5.32 10.80 -10.55
N ALA A 241 6.57 10.37 -10.41
CA ALA A 241 7.72 11.04 -11.03
C ALA A 241 7.62 11.05 -12.57
N SER A 242 7.18 9.94 -13.17
CA SER A 242 6.91 9.85 -14.61
C SER A 242 5.80 10.80 -15.05
N GLU A 243 4.67 10.83 -14.34
CA GLU A 243 3.55 11.76 -14.63
C GLU A 243 3.93 13.23 -14.48
N ALA A 244 4.92 13.53 -13.62
CA ALA A 244 5.47 14.87 -13.44
C ALA A 244 6.57 15.24 -14.45
N GLY A 245 7.06 14.28 -15.25
CA GLY A 245 8.20 14.46 -16.15
C GLY A 245 9.55 14.59 -15.42
N LEU A 246 9.67 14.03 -14.21
CA LEU A 246 10.86 14.11 -13.35
C LEU A 246 11.64 12.80 -13.31
N ALA A 247 12.34 12.48 -14.41
CA ALA A 247 13.10 11.23 -14.53
C ALA A 247 14.12 11.01 -13.39
N ASP A 248 14.83 12.07 -12.99
CA ASP A 248 15.84 12.01 -11.93
C ASP A 248 15.26 11.53 -10.58
N ARG A 249 14.02 11.91 -10.27
CA ARG A 249 13.32 11.45 -9.06
C ARG A 249 13.01 9.95 -9.13
N GLY A 250 12.60 9.46 -10.29
CA GLY A 250 12.40 8.04 -10.51
C GLY A 250 13.69 7.24 -10.29
N VAL A 251 14.81 7.71 -10.85
CA VAL A 251 16.14 7.09 -10.69
C VAL A 251 16.58 7.07 -9.22
N GLU A 252 16.37 8.17 -8.50
CA GLU A 252 16.67 8.25 -7.07
C GLU A 252 15.91 7.18 -6.27
N ILE A 253 14.61 7.01 -6.55
CA ILE A 253 13.76 6.01 -5.88
C ILE A 253 14.23 4.58 -6.22
N VAL A 254 14.54 4.29 -7.49
CA VAL A 254 15.04 2.98 -7.91
C VAL A 254 16.36 2.65 -7.19
N THR A 255 17.27 3.62 -7.05
CA THR A 255 18.53 3.41 -6.32
C THR A 255 18.28 3.00 -4.86
N ARG A 256 17.26 3.59 -4.20
CA ARG A 256 16.87 3.18 -2.84
C ARG A 256 16.29 1.77 -2.81
N MET A 257 15.52 1.37 -3.82
CA MET A 257 15.03 0.00 -3.97
C MET A 257 16.22 -0.97 -4.11
N SER A 258 17.18 -0.67 -4.98
CA SER A 258 18.40 -1.49 -5.14
C SER A 258 19.19 -1.62 -3.83
N HIS A 259 19.35 -0.54 -3.06
CA HIS A 259 20.00 -0.61 -1.74
C HIS A 259 19.24 -1.52 -0.77
N GLN A 260 17.91 -1.47 -0.74
CA GLN A 260 17.11 -2.40 0.06
C GLN A 260 17.34 -3.85 -0.37
N MET A 261 17.44 -4.11 -1.68
CA MET A 261 17.68 -5.44 -2.22
C MET A 261 19.05 -6.01 -1.81
N ILE A 262 20.08 -5.18 -1.82
CA ILE A 262 21.40 -5.53 -1.26
C ILE A 262 21.30 -5.83 0.24
N TYR A 263 20.64 -4.97 1.01
CA TYR A 263 20.46 -5.14 2.46
C TYR A 263 19.75 -6.46 2.81
N LEU A 264 18.77 -6.88 1.99
CA LEU A 264 18.03 -8.14 2.16
C LEU A 264 18.81 -9.37 1.67
N GLY A 265 20.02 -9.20 1.12
CA GLY A 265 20.85 -10.29 0.60
C GLY A 265 20.45 -10.78 -0.80
N HIS A 266 19.62 -10.02 -1.52
CA HIS A 266 19.11 -10.34 -2.85
C HIS A 266 19.88 -9.51 -3.90
N THR A 267 21.18 -9.73 -4.03
CA THR A 267 22.07 -8.90 -4.88
C THR A 267 21.83 -9.06 -6.37
N GLN A 268 21.27 -10.19 -6.81
CA GLN A 268 20.82 -10.36 -8.19
C GLN A 268 19.60 -9.48 -8.51
N ASP A 269 18.88 -9.08 -7.46
CA ASP A 269 17.68 -8.29 -7.56
C ASP A 269 17.91 -6.77 -7.36
N ALA A 270 19.16 -6.32 -7.25
CA ALA A 270 19.54 -4.93 -7.02
C ALA A 270 19.96 -4.23 -8.31
#